data_AF-W9RQR9-F1
#
_entry.id   AF-W9RQR9-F1
#
_cell.length_a   1.000
_cell.length_b   1.000
_cell.length_c   1.000
_cell.angle_alpha   90.00
_cell.angle_beta   90.00
_cell.angle_gamma   90.00
#
_symmetry.space_group_name_H-M   'P 1'
#
loop_
_entity.id
_entity.type
_entity.pdbx_description
1 polymer ?
#
loop_
_entity_poly.entity_id
_entity_poly.type
_entity_poly.pdbx_seq_one_letter_code
_entity_poly.pdbx_strand_id
1 'polypeptide(L)'
;MAFLEAKSLTLLSENRDDGLGSNVHRNNLPKKIRLRVNLLVNVRPSPGIQDLADMMEKNSEAKWGNWLGYVFVPFTIALKDDPLDYIRDAKATIDRKKHSLEALCTFSISGLLFSLFGIKSTTALLHRILSSTTMAFSNVVGPSEEIAFYNHSMTYLAATTYGQPNMTMVLSVDETTIPDPQQLCDDIAESLKLIKDVVIERGLANIH
;
A
#
# COMPACT_ATOMS: atom_id res chain seq x y z
N MET A 1 7.31 -8.16 3.00
CA MET A 1 5.87 -8.47 3.13
C MET A 1 5.10 -7.23 2.75
N ALA A 2 4.25 -7.29 1.71
CA ALA A 2 3.50 -6.13 1.25
C ALA A 2 2.13 -6.10 1.94
N PHE A 3 1.87 -5.08 2.75
CA PHE A 3 0.52 -4.74 3.18
C PHE A 3 -0.28 -4.25 1.98
N LEU A 4 -1.55 -4.63 1.85
CA LEU A 4 -2.51 -4.00 0.95
C LEU A 4 -3.75 -3.73 1.78
N GLU A 5 -4.06 -2.47 2.03
CA GLU A 5 -5.36 -2.06 2.56
C GLU A 5 -6.07 -1.28 1.46
N ALA A 6 -7.03 -1.92 0.79
CA ALA A 6 -7.93 -1.26 -0.12
C ALA A 6 -9.12 -0.72 0.67
N LYS A 7 -9.36 0.58 0.57
CA LYS A 7 -10.49 1.28 1.20
C LYS A 7 -11.48 1.68 0.11
N SER A 8 -12.77 1.54 0.43
CA SER A 8 -13.94 1.76 -0.43
C SER A 8 -13.69 2.71 -1.63
N LEU A 9 -13.87 2.17 -2.83
CA LEU A 9 -13.90 2.93 -4.08
C LEU A 9 -15.16 3.81 -4.10
N THR A 10 -15.06 5.08 -3.70
CA THR A 10 -16.11 6.05 -4.03
C THR A 10 -16.00 6.42 -5.51
N LEU A 11 -16.67 5.65 -6.36
CA LEU A 11 -16.85 5.97 -7.78
C LEU A 11 -17.87 7.11 -7.89
N LEU A 12 -17.40 8.34 -8.07
CA LEU A 12 -18.27 9.41 -8.57
C LEU A 12 -18.51 9.16 -10.06
N SER A 13 -19.53 8.37 -10.37
CA SER A 13 -20.05 8.24 -11.74
C SER A 13 -21.07 9.33 -12.01
N GLU A 14 -20.72 10.30 -12.85
CA GLU A 14 -21.72 11.08 -13.59
C GLU A 14 -22.10 10.25 -14.83
N ASN A 15 -23.17 9.46 -14.71
CA ASN A 15 -23.75 8.79 -15.87
C ASN A 15 -24.37 9.85 -16.78
N ARG A 16 -23.76 10.08 -17.95
CA ARG A 16 -24.50 10.55 -19.12
C ARG A 16 -24.60 9.38 -20.09
N ASP A 17 -25.84 9.08 -20.41
CA ASP A 17 -26.28 7.99 -21.26
C ASP A 17 -26.24 8.48 -22.71
N ASP A 18 -25.41 7.86 -23.54
CA ASP A 18 -25.38 8.09 -24.98
C ASP A 18 -25.13 6.77 -25.74
N GLY A 19 -26.22 6.04 -25.96
CA GLY A 19 -26.63 5.45 -27.24
C GLY A 19 -25.64 4.63 -28.08
N LEU A 20 -25.89 3.31 -28.10
CA LEU A 20 -25.85 2.37 -29.24
C LEU A 20 -24.62 2.36 -30.19
N GLY A 21 -23.85 1.26 -30.12
CA GLY A 21 -23.23 0.66 -31.33
C GLY A 21 -21.79 0.14 -31.20
N SER A 22 -21.60 -1.11 -31.65
CA SER A 22 -20.35 -1.84 -31.93
C SER A 22 -19.64 -2.60 -30.80
N ASN A 23 -19.27 -3.83 -31.13
CA ASN A 23 -18.67 -4.88 -30.30
C ASN A 23 -17.16 -4.62 -30.18
N VAL A 24 -16.80 -3.57 -29.44
CA VAL A 24 -15.41 -3.23 -29.07
C VAL A 24 -15.39 -3.12 -27.56
N HIS A 25 -14.48 -3.84 -26.89
CA HIS A 25 -14.25 -3.87 -25.43
C HIS A 25 -14.91 -2.69 -24.69
N ARG A 26 -16.13 -2.91 -24.19
CA ARG A 26 -16.87 -1.85 -23.49
C ARG A 26 -16.11 -1.50 -22.23
N ASN A 27 -15.47 -0.34 -22.22
CA ASN A 27 -14.78 0.18 -21.05
C ASN A 27 -15.82 0.81 -20.11
N ASN A 28 -16.17 0.07 -19.05
CA ASN A 28 -17.13 0.51 -18.03
C ASN A 28 -16.48 1.41 -16.95
N LEU A 29 -15.22 1.83 -17.12
CA LEU A 29 -14.55 2.70 -16.16
C LEU A 29 -15.09 4.13 -16.25
N PRO A 30 -15.33 4.79 -15.10
CA PRO A 30 -15.71 6.20 -15.10
C PRO A 30 -14.65 7.07 -15.78
N LYS A 31 -15.08 8.01 -16.62
CA LYS A 31 -14.20 8.88 -17.43
C LYS A 31 -13.17 9.68 -16.63
N LYS A 32 -13.35 9.85 -15.32
CA LYS A 32 -12.45 10.61 -14.42
C LYS A 32 -12.18 9.90 -13.10
N ILE A 33 -11.90 8.59 -13.15
CA ILE A 33 -11.50 7.87 -11.95
C ILE A 33 -10.10 8.32 -11.50
N ARG A 34 -9.95 8.69 -10.22
CA ARG A 34 -8.65 9.06 -9.62
C ARG A 34 -8.37 8.17 -8.43
N LEU A 35 -7.58 7.13 -8.66
CA LEU A 35 -7.14 6.25 -7.60
C LEU A 35 -5.72 6.61 -7.17
N ARG A 36 -5.51 6.67 -5.87
CA ARG A 36 -4.21 7.00 -5.28
C ARG A 36 -3.83 5.94 -4.29
N VAL A 37 -2.62 5.44 -4.49
CA VAL A 37 -1.96 4.51 -3.59
C VAL A 37 -1.07 5.29 -2.64
N ASN A 38 -1.15 4.98 -1.36
CA ASN A 38 -0.23 5.44 -0.32
C ASN A 38 0.81 4.37 -0.05
N LEU A 39 2.06 4.58 -0.47
CA LEU A 39 3.15 3.66 -0.18
C LEU A 39 3.89 4.12 1.07
N LEU A 40 3.73 3.38 2.16
CA LEU A 40 4.47 3.55 3.41
C LEU A 40 5.88 2.98 3.26
N VAL A 41 6.88 3.80 3.55
CA VAL A 41 8.30 3.47 3.38
C VAL A 41 9.01 3.67 4.72
N ASN A 42 9.78 2.66 5.13
CA ASN A 42 10.70 2.83 6.24
C ASN A 42 11.90 3.67 5.75
N VAL A 43 12.06 4.89 6.25
CA VAL A 43 13.13 5.83 5.87
C VAL A 43 14.34 5.76 6.80
N ARG A 44 14.48 4.66 7.56
CA ARG A 44 15.62 4.45 8.46
C ARG A 44 16.94 4.50 7.67
N PRO A 45 17.96 5.23 8.18
CA PRO A 45 19.28 5.28 7.54
C PRO A 45 19.98 3.91 7.51
N SER A 46 19.82 3.09 8.57
CA SER A 46 20.36 1.75 8.65
C SER A 46 19.39 0.71 8.08
N PRO A 47 19.76 -0.02 7.01
CA PRO A 47 18.95 -1.13 6.52
C PRO A 47 19.06 -2.34 7.47
N GLY A 48 17.94 -3.03 7.69
CA GLY A 48 17.88 -4.30 8.46
C GLY A 48 17.03 -4.24 9.72
N ILE A 49 16.59 -5.42 10.16
CA ILE A 49 16.01 -5.64 11.49
C ILE A 49 17.21 -5.66 12.44
N GLN A 50 17.36 -4.62 13.25
CA GLN A 50 18.38 -4.58 14.30
C GLN A 50 17.78 -5.13 15.58
N ASP A 51 18.60 -5.77 16.40
CA ASP A 51 18.16 -6.31 17.67
C ASP A 51 17.61 -5.19 18.56
N LEU A 52 16.43 -5.42 19.15
CA LEU A 52 15.76 -4.44 20.01
C LEU A 52 16.67 -3.93 21.14
N ALA A 53 17.49 -4.82 21.71
CA ALA A 53 18.44 -4.46 22.77
C ALA A 53 19.44 -3.40 22.30
N ASP A 54 20.00 -3.56 21.09
CA ASP A 54 20.95 -2.62 20.49
C ASP A 54 20.29 -1.27 20.15
N MET A 55 18.98 -1.29 19.84
CA MET A 55 18.20 -0.09 19.57
C MET A 55 17.77 0.70 20.82
N MET A 56 17.75 0.03 21.98
CA MET A 56 17.38 0.61 23.27
C MET A 56 18.59 1.13 24.06
N GLU A 57 19.81 0.84 23.60
CA GLU A 57 21.04 1.31 24.24
C GLU A 57 21.15 2.85 24.20
N LYS A 58 21.58 3.44 25.32
CA LYS A 58 21.78 4.89 25.39
C LYS A 58 22.88 5.30 24.41
N ASN A 59 22.54 6.20 23.50
CA ASN A 59 23.37 6.71 22.39
C ASN A 59 23.51 5.78 21.18
N SER A 60 22.67 4.76 21.04
CA SER A 60 22.57 4.02 19.78
C SER A 60 22.21 4.96 18.62
N GLU A 61 22.92 4.84 17.49
CA GLU A 61 22.58 5.56 16.26
C GLU A 61 21.22 5.12 15.71
N ALA A 62 20.76 3.93 16.08
CA ALA A 62 19.50 3.36 15.65
C ALA A 62 18.44 3.42 16.75
N LYS A 63 17.65 4.50 16.73
CA LYS A 63 16.53 4.67 17.67
C LYS A 63 15.42 3.65 17.40
N TRP A 64 14.89 3.07 18.47
CA TRP A 64 13.78 2.11 18.45
C TRP A 64 12.59 2.54 17.56
N GLY A 65 12.02 1.57 16.84
CA GLY A 65 10.83 1.72 16.01
C GLY A 65 11.08 2.07 14.54
N ASN A 66 10.02 2.00 13.73
CA ASN A 66 10.07 2.31 12.30
C ASN A 66 10.00 3.82 12.07
N TRP A 67 10.84 4.35 11.18
CA TRP A 67 10.79 5.76 10.77
C TRP A 67 9.95 5.82 9.51
N LEU A 68 8.69 6.22 9.64
CA LEU A 68 7.72 6.09 8.56
C LEU A 68 7.60 7.37 7.74
N GLY A 69 8.04 7.30 6.49
CA GLY A 69 7.67 8.22 5.43
C GLY A 69 6.60 7.59 4.53
N TYR A 70 6.03 8.41 3.64
CA TYR A 70 5.07 7.91 2.67
C TYR A 70 5.19 8.60 1.31
N VAL A 71 4.69 7.93 0.29
CA VAL A 71 4.72 8.38 -1.11
C VAL A 71 3.36 8.17 -1.74
N PHE A 72 2.83 9.18 -2.43
CA PHE A 72 1.61 9.02 -3.22
C PHE A 72 1.92 8.59 -4.64
N VAL A 73 1.37 7.44 -5.03
CA VAL A 73 1.49 6.88 -6.38
C VAL A 73 0.12 6.90 -7.06
N PRO A 74 -0.01 7.45 -8.29
CA PRO A 74 -1.23 7.30 -9.06
C PRO A 74 -1.44 5.82 -9.39
N PHE A 75 -2.65 5.31 -9.18
CA PHE A 75 -3.03 3.96 -9.58
C PHE A 75 -3.99 4.04 -10.76
N THR A 76 -3.50 3.64 -11.92
CA THR A 76 -4.27 3.71 -13.16
C THR A 76 -4.89 2.35 -13.44
N ILE A 77 -6.22 2.30 -13.48
CA ILE A 77 -6.94 1.17 -14.05
C ILE A 77 -7.17 1.50 -15.52
N ALA A 78 -6.69 0.64 -16.40
CA ALA A 78 -6.89 0.72 -17.84
C ALA A 78 -7.30 -0.66 -18.34
N LEU A 79 -7.61 -0.81 -19.62
CA LEU A 79 -7.58 -2.11 -20.29
C LEU A 79 -6.25 -2.16 -21.04
N LYS A 80 -5.46 -3.22 -20.82
CA LYS A 80 -4.15 -3.40 -21.44
C LYS A 80 -4.10 -4.75 -22.15
N ASP A 81 -3.50 -4.75 -23.34
CA ASP A 81 -3.34 -5.97 -24.12
C ASP A 81 -2.26 -6.89 -23.52
N ASP A 82 -1.13 -6.32 -23.06
CA ASP A 82 -0.10 -7.05 -22.31
C ASP A 82 -0.31 -6.87 -20.80
N PRO A 83 -0.62 -7.92 -20.02
CA PRO A 83 -0.77 -7.81 -18.58
C PRO A 83 0.52 -7.35 -17.87
N LEU A 84 1.70 -7.54 -18.48
CA LEU A 84 2.96 -7.05 -17.91
C LEU A 84 3.11 -5.53 -17.98
N ASP A 85 2.34 -4.85 -18.83
CA ASP A 85 2.41 -3.40 -18.94
C ASP A 85 1.89 -2.70 -17.68
N TYR A 86 1.04 -3.33 -16.87
CA TYR A 86 0.71 -2.80 -15.54
C TYR A 86 1.94 -2.77 -14.62
N ILE A 87 2.74 -3.85 -14.64
CA ILE A 87 3.94 -3.95 -13.82
C ILE A 87 4.99 -2.94 -14.28
N ARG A 88 5.20 -2.81 -15.60
CA ARG A 88 6.18 -1.88 -16.17
C ARG A 88 5.86 -0.43 -15.77
N ASP A 89 4.61 -0.01 -15.90
CA ASP A 89 4.18 1.34 -15.53
C ASP A 89 4.29 1.59 -14.02
N ALA A 90 3.87 0.62 -13.21
CA ALA A 90 3.99 0.69 -11.76
C ALA A 90 5.47 0.80 -11.36
N LYS A 91 6.35 -0.03 -11.93
CA LYS A 91 7.79 0.00 -11.69
C LYS A 91 8.41 1.34 -12.08
N ALA A 92 8.12 1.85 -13.28
CA ALA A 92 8.64 3.14 -13.73
C ALA A 92 8.21 4.28 -12.80
N THR A 93 6.96 4.26 -12.35
CA THR A 93 6.43 5.26 -11.41
C THR A 93 7.12 5.16 -10.04
N ILE A 94 7.26 3.95 -9.49
CA ILE A 94 7.91 3.70 -8.21
C ILE A 94 9.39 4.07 -8.26
N ASP A 95 10.11 3.70 -9.31
CA ASP A 95 11.54 3.99 -9.43
C ASP A 95 11.78 5.51 -9.51
N ARG A 96 10.93 6.26 -10.23
CA ARG A 96 10.94 7.72 -10.19
C ARG A 96 10.69 8.27 -8.78
N LYS A 97 9.73 7.69 -8.04
CA LYS A 97 9.40 8.13 -6.68
C LYS A 97 10.47 7.78 -5.64
N LYS A 98 11.23 6.70 -5.83
CA LYS A 98 12.40 6.41 -4.99
C LYS A 98 13.43 7.55 -5.06
N HIS A 99 13.55 8.21 -6.21
CA HIS A 99 14.46 9.33 -6.41
C HIS A 99 13.86 10.71 -6.05
N SER A 100 12.56 10.82 -5.72
CA SER A 100 11.90 12.11 -5.49
C SER A 100 12.08 12.68 -4.07
N LEU A 101 12.81 11.99 -3.19
CA LEU A 101 12.97 12.30 -1.75
C LEU A 101 11.64 12.44 -0.98
N GLU A 102 10.51 12.11 -1.59
CA GLU A 102 9.16 12.37 -1.04
C GLU A 102 8.94 11.66 0.29
N ALA A 103 9.43 10.42 0.44
CA ALA A 103 9.35 9.69 1.70
C ALA A 103 10.12 10.40 2.85
N LEU A 104 11.29 10.98 2.55
CA LEU A 104 12.07 11.74 3.54
C LEU A 104 11.38 13.06 3.87
N CYS A 105 10.89 13.78 2.86
CA CYS A 105 10.16 15.03 3.07
C CYS A 105 8.89 14.83 3.91
N THR A 106 8.10 13.80 3.62
CA THR A 106 6.86 13.51 4.37
C THR A 106 7.15 13.09 5.81
N PHE A 107 8.21 12.32 6.06
CA PHE A 107 8.69 12.04 7.41
C PHE A 107 9.08 13.33 8.15
N SER A 108 9.91 14.19 7.55
CA SER A 108 10.34 15.45 8.17
C SER A 108 9.18 16.40 8.44
N ILE A 109 8.25 16.58 7.49
CA ILE A 109 7.06 17.43 7.66
C ILE A 109 6.19 16.91 8.81
N SER A 110 6.03 15.58 8.92
CA SER A 110 5.24 14.97 9.98
C SER A 110 5.87 15.21 11.36
N GLY A 111 7.20 15.08 11.46
CA GLY A 111 7.94 15.41 12.68
C GLY A 111 7.85 16.89 13.07
N LEU A 112 7.95 17.79 12.09
CA LEU A 112 7.77 19.23 12.31
C LEU A 112 6.35 19.57 12.76
N LEU A 113 5.34 18.99 12.13
CA LEU A 113 3.94 19.20 12.50
C LEU A 113 3.66 18.71 13.92
N PHE A 114 4.20 17.55 14.28
CA PHE A 114 4.11 17.02 15.63
C PHE A 114 4.79 17.94 16.65
N SER A 115 5.99 18.44 16.35
CA SER A 115 6.73 19.33 17.25
C SER A 115 6.05 20.70 17.42
N LEU A 116 5.46 21.25 16.37
CA LEU A 116 4.89 22.61 16.38
C LEU A 116 3.43 22.63 16.85
N PHE A 117 2.64 21.64 16.45
CA PHE A 117 1.18 21.64 16.65
C PHE A 117 0.68 20.45 17.49
N GLY A 118 1.59 19.57 17.92
CA GLY A 118 1.28 18.43 18.76
C GLY A 118 0.57 17.29 18.04
N ILE A 119 0.13 16.32 18.85
CA ILE A 119 -0.45 15.07 18.34
C ILE A 119 -1.81 15.25 17.66
N LYS A 120 -2.64 16.20 18.12
CA LYS A 120 -3.99 16.42 17.56
C LYS A 120 -3.95 16.76 16.08
N SER A 121 -3.10 17.71 15.69
CA SER A 121 -2.93 18.14 14.30
C SER A 121 -2.31 17.05 13.44
N THR A 122 -1.35 16.32 14.01
CA THR A 122 -0.68 15.20 13.32
C THR A 122 -1.67 14.07 13.02
N THR A 123 -2.49 13.67 14.00
CA THR A 123 -3.54 12.67 13.81
C THR A 123 -4.59 13.12 12.79
N ALA A 124 -5.00 14.39 12.82
CA ALA A 124 -5.94 14.93 11.83
C ALA A 124 -5.38 14.90 10.40
N LEU A 125 -4.08 15.20 10.24
CA LEU A 125 -3.40 15.10 8.94
C LEU A 125 -3.33 13.65 8.46
N LEU A 126 -2.88 12.72 9.31
CA LEU A 126 -2.81 11.29 8.98
C LEU A 126 -4.19 10.74 8.60
N HIS A 127 -5.23 11.09 9.36
CA HIS A 127 -6.60 10.71 9.04
C HIS A 127 -7.03 11.23 7.66
N ARG A 128 -6.74 12.50 7.35
CA ARG A 128 -7.05 13.10 6.04
C ARG A 128 -6.29 12.43 4.89
N ILE A 129 -5.03 12.07 5.11
CA ILE A 129 -4.22 11.37 4.13
C ILE A 129 -4.85 10.01 3.83
N LEU A 130 -5.05 9.19 4.87
CA LEU A 130 -5.59 7.85 4.76
C LEU A 130 -7.03 7.83 4.23
N SER A 131 -7.84 8.84 4.54
CA SER A 131 -9.21 8.96 3.99
C SER A 131 -9.26 9.44 2.54
N SER A 132 -8.17 10.02 2.04
CA SER A 132 -8.09 10.55 0.67
C SER A 132 -7.37 9.60 -0.31
N THR A 133 -6.90 8.46 0.17
CA THR A 133 -6.20 7.41 -0.59
C THR A 133 -7.10 6.20 -0.78
N THR A 134 -6.98 5.55 -1.93
CA THR A 134 -7.77 4.36 -2.29
C THR A 134 -7.15 3.09 -1.71
N MET A 135 -5.83 2.99 -1.76
CA MET A 135 -5.10 1.81 -1.30
C MET A 135 -3.85 2.21 -0.55
N ALA A 136 -3.40 1.39 0.40
CA ALA A 136 -2.11 1.56 1.06
C ALA A 136 -1.24 0.32 0.91
N PHE A 137 0.05 0.51 0.60
CA PHE A 137 1.06 -0.55 0.66
C PHE A 137 2.14 -0.24 1.70
N SER A 138 2.67 -1.28 2.33
CA SER A 138 3.79 -1.16 3.29
C SER A 138 4.70 -2.35 3.15
N ASN A 139 6.01 -2.12 3.11
CA ASN A 139 7.03 -3.17 3.29
C ASN A 139 7.73 -3.03 4.66
N VAL A 140 7.07 -2.37 5.60
CA VAL A 140 7.58 -2.17 6.95
C VAL A 140 7.45 -3.48 7.71
N VAL A 141 8.57 -3.97 8.23
CA VAL A 141 8.60 -5.18 9.04
C VAL A 141 8.08 -4.85 10.44
N GLY A 142 7.12 -5.65 10.91
CA GLY A 142 6.64 -5.59 12.29
C GLY A 142 7.70 -6.09 13.27
N PRO A 143 7.62 -5.69 14.55
CA PRO A 143 8.53 -6.18 15.58
C PRO A 143 8.44 -7.70 15.71
N SER A 144 9.59 -8.36 15.79
CA SER A 144 9.69 -9.81 16.05
C SER A 144 9.65 -10.15 17.53
N GLU A 145 9.92 -9.19 18.42
CA GLU A 145 9.86 -9.39 19.87
C GLU A 145 8.42 -9.26 20.42
N GLU A 146 8.16 -9.99 21.51
CA GLU A 146 6.91 -9.86 22.28
C GLU A 146 6.82 -8.47 22.91
N ILE A 147 5.71 -7.76 22.70
CA ILE A 147 5.53 -6.39 23.21
C ILE A 147 4.59 -6.45 24.41
N ALA A 148 4.96 -5.85 25.53
CA ALA A 148 4.03 -5.66 26.64
C ALA A 148 3.30 -4.32 26.49
N PHE A 149 1.96 -4.34 26.56
CA PHE A 149 1.13 -3.14 26.62
C PHE A 149 0.50 -3.05 28.01
N TYR A 150 0.83 -2.00 28.77
CA TYR A 150 0.35 -1.80 30.15
C TYR A 150 0.54 -3.03 31.07
N ASN A 151 1.75 -3.61 31.11
CA ASN A 151 2.07 -4.83 31.88
C ASN A 151 1.27 -6.09 31.51
N HIS A 152 0.50 -6.05 30.42
CA HIS A 152 -0.05 -7.24 29.80
C HIS A 152 0.89 -7.63 28.65
N SER A 153 1.51 -8.80 28.78
CA SER A 153 2.27 -9.42 27.69
C SER A 153 1.32 -9.60 26.51
N MET A 154 1.51 -8.82 25.44
CA MET A 154 0.82 -9.07 24.19
C MET A 154 1.69 -10.03 23.40
N THR A 155 1.20 -11.26 23.24
CA THR A 155 1.90 -12.32 22.50
C THR A 155 2.18 -11.92 21.05
N TYR A 156 1.49 -10.91 20.52
CA TYR A 156 1.70 -10.40 19.16
C TYR A 156 1.08 -9.00 18.96
N LEU A 157 1.82 -8.07 18.34
CA LEU A 157 1.30 -6.82 17.81
C LEU A 157 1.61 -6.76 16.30
N ALA A 158 0.73 -7.33 15.49
CA ALA A 158 0.73 -7.09 14.05
C ALA A 158 0.01 -5.78 13.76
N ALA A 159 0.78 -4.74 13.41
CA ALA A 159 0.31 -3.83 12.37
C ALA A 159 0.30 -4.63 11.05
N THR A 160 -0.73 -5.46 10.89
CA THR A 160 -1.05 -6.32 9.73
C THR A 160 0.13 -6.70 8.83
N THR A 161 0.97 -7.59 9.35
CA THR A 161 1.96 -8.37 8.60
C THR A 161 1.92 -9.83 9.07
N TYR A 162 1.07 -10.67 8.44
CA TYR A 162 1.01 -12.12 8.69
C TYR A 162 2.26 -12.91 8.23
N GLY A 163 2.91 -13.58 9.19
CA GLY A 163 4.11 -14.39 9.01
C GLY A 163 3.86 -15.82 8.50
N GLN A 164 3.51 -15.98 7.23
CA GLN A 164 3.59 -17.26 6.50
C GLN A 164 4.26 -17.03 5.14
N PRO A 165 4.89 -18.05 4.50
CA PRO A 165 5.58 -17.91 3.21
C PRO A 165 4.64 -17.57 2.02
N ASN A 166 3.33 -17.44 2.28
CA ASN A 166 2.31 -17.14 1.28
C ASN A 166 1.86 -15.67 1.36
N MET A 167 1.49 -15.10 0.22
CA MET A 167 0.94 -13.74 0.15
C MET A 167 -0.45 -13.72 0.82
N THR A 168 -0.61 -12.94 1.89
CA THR A 168 -1.91 -12.67 2.53
C THR A 168 -2.42 -11.30 2.11
N MET A 169 -3.62 -11.24 1.56
CA MET A 169 -4.33 -10.00 1.25
C MET A 169 -5.48 -9.82 2.26
N VAL A 170 -5.62 -8.62 2.82
CA VAL A 170 -6.72 -8.27 3.72
C VAL A 170 -7.49 -7.12 3.08
N LEU A 171 -8.80 -7.31 2.90
CA LEU A 171 -9.67 -6.33 2.26
C LEU A 171 -10.67 -5.80 3.29
N SER A 172 -10.70 -4.49 3.49
CA SER A 172 -11.67 -3.81 4.37
C SER A 172 -12.57 -2.94 3.51
N VAL A 173 -13.81 -3.39 3.30
CA VAL A 173 -14.74 -2.76 2.37
C VAL A 173 -16.03 -2.39 3.04
N ASP A 174 -16.62 -1.33 2.52
CA ASP A 174 -17.99 -0.94 2.84
C ASP A 174 -18.92 -1.80 1.96
N GLU A 175 -19.66 -2.70 2.59
CA GLU A 175 -20.61 -3.60 1.91
C GLU A 175 -21.71 -2.86 1.14
N THR A 176 -21.98 -1.60 1.50
CA THR A 176 -22.92 -0.76 0.74
C THR A 176 -22.36 -0.31 -0.61
N THR A 177 -21.04 -0.28 -0.73
CA THR A 177 -20.32 0.14 -1.95
C THR A 177 -19.81 -1.05 -2.75
N ILE A 178 -19.35 -2.11 -2.07
CA ILE A 178 -18.86 -3.35 -2.69
C ILE A 178 -19.77 -4.48 -2.21
N PRO A 179 -20.81 -4.83 -2.98
CA PRO A 179 -21.83 -5.79 -2.56
C PRO A 179 -21.30 -7.23 -2.47
N ASP A 180 -20.21 -7.54 -3.17
CA ASP A 180 -19.54 -8.84 -3.08
C ASP A 180 -18.02 -8.67 -2.87
N PRO A 181 -17.58 -8.57 -1.61
CA PRO A 181 -16.16 -8.50 -1.26
C PRO A 181 -15.36 -9.75 -1.61
N GLN A 182 -16.01 -10.93 -1.66
CA GLN A 182 -15.34 -12.19 -1.94
C GLN A 182 -15.01 -12.30 -3.42
N GLN A 183 -15.96 -11.97 -4.29
CA GLN A 183 -15.71 -11.89 -5.73
C GLN A 183 -14.56 -10.92 -6.05
N LEU A 184 -14.50 -9.75 -5.39
CA LEU A 184 -13.38 -8.82 -5.58
C LEU A 184 -12.03 -9.45 -5.17
N CYS A 185 -11.99 -10.24 -4.10
CA CYS A 185 -10.79 -10.96 -3.71
C CYS A 185 -10.39 -12.01 -4.75
N ASP A 186 -11.35 -12.77 -5.27
CA ASP A 186 -11.15 -13.79 -6.29
C ASP A 186 -10.65 -13.18 -7.60
N ASP A 187 -11.24 -12.07 -8.04
CA ASP A 187 -10.84 -11.32 -9.24
C ASP A 187 -9.39 -10.81 -9.14
N ILE A 188 -8.99 -10.33 -7.95
CA ILE A 188 -7.60 -9.89 -7.69
C ILE A 188 -6.66 -11.11 -7.73
N ALA A 189 -7.03 -12.22 -7.09
CA ALA A 189 -6.23 -13.43 -7.09
C ALA A 189 -6.04 -14.00 -8.50
N GLU A 190 -7.10 -14.03 -9.31
CA GLU A 190 -7.06 -14.43 -10.71
C GLU A 190 -6.17 -13.49 -11.53
N SER A 191 -6.31 -12.18 -11.35
CA SER A 191 -5.47 -11.18 -12.04
C SER A 191 -3.98 -11.38 -11.74
N LEU A 192 -3.62 -11.64 -10.47
CA LEU A 192 -2.23 -11.94 -10.08
C LEU A 192 -1.74 -13.26 -10.68
N LYS A 193 -2.62 -14.27 -10.76
CA LYS A 193 -2.31 -15.56 -11.38
C LYS A 193 -2.03 -15.40 -12.88
N LEU A 194 -2.88 -14.67 -13.61
CA LEU A 194 -2.67 -14.39 -15.04
C LEU A 194 -1.34 -13.71 -15.31
N ILE A 195 -1.00 -12.70 -14.51
CA ILE A 195 0.29 -12.02 -14.58
C ILE A 195 1.44 -13.01 -14.36
N LYS A 196 1.35 -13.84 -13.31
CA LYS A 196 2.36 -14.85 -12.99
C LYS A 196 2.54 -15.84 -14.14
N ASP A 197 1.45 -16.35 -14.71
CA ASP A 197 1.47 -17.33 -15.78
C ASP A 197 2.16 -16.76 -17.03
N VAL A 198 1.88 -15.50 -17.37
CA VAL A 198 2.56 -14.79 -18.47
C VAL A 198 4.06 -14.59 -18.21
N VAL A 199 4.46 -14.32 -16.97
CA VAL A 199 5.89 -14.22 -16.59
C VAL A 199 6.59 -15.57 -16.81
N ILE A 200 5.95 -16.68 -16.45
CA ILE A 200 6.48 -18.05 -16.61
C ILE A 200 6.56 -18.41 -18.10
N GLU A 201 5.47 -18.22 -18.85
CA GLU A 201 5.38 -18.56 -20.28
C GLU A 201 6.48 -17.85 -21.10
N ARG A 202 6.75 -16.59 -20.77
CA ARG A 202 7.79 -15.78 -21.43
C ARG A 202 9.20 -16.05 -20.90
N GLY A 203 9.39 -16.97 -19.96
CA GLY A 203 10.69 -17.30 -19.37
C GLY A 203 11.34 -16.16 -18.59
N LEU A 204 10.54 -15.25 -18.04
CA LEU A 204 11.02 -14.05 -17.32
C LEU A 204 11.31 -14.34 -15.84
N ALA A 205 10.87 -15.48 -15.32
CA ALA A 205 11.23 -16.00 -14.01
C ALA A 205 11.37 -17.54 -14.06
N ASN A 206 12.49 -18.06 -13.57
CA ASN A 206 12.68 -19.49 -13.40
C ASN A 206 12.08 -19.91 -12.05
N ILE A 207 11.03 -20.73 -12.08
CA ILE A 207 10.51 -21.37 -10.88
C ILE A 207 11.26 -22.69 -10.73
N HIS A 208 12.14 -22.76 -9.73
CA HIS A 208 12.62 -24.03 -9.18
C HIS A 208 11.73 -24.43 -8.00
#